data_AF-A0A852BS29-F1
#
_entry.id   AF-A0A852BS29-F1
#
_cell.length_a   1.000
_cell.length_b   1.000
_cell.length_c   1.000
_cell.angle_alpha   90.00
_cell.angle_beta   90.00
_cell.angle_gamma   90.00
#
_symmetry.space_group_name_H-M   'P 1'
#
loop_
_entity.id
_entity.type
_entity.pdbx_description
1 polymer ?
#
loop_
_entity_poly.entity_id
_entity_poly.type
_entity_poly.pdbx_seq_one_letter_code
_entity_poly.pdbx_strand_id
1 'polypeptide(L)'
;VFQGRILARRSVGRETRYEVEVKTRYRQRFPLVSREYLWVPNTCGCPPLQEGGDYLLMAWRHVNHEQTLNRILLRPDGYARPWTPREEQLVRGAARSC
;
A
#
# COMPACT_ATOMS: atom_id res chain seq x y z
N VAL A 1 -3.27 4.42 5.64
CA VAL A 1 -2.65 3.21 6.22
C VAL A 1 -3.66 2.09 6.16
N PHE A 2 -3.31 1.01 5.49
CA PHE A 2 -4.19 -0.14 5.28
C PHE A 2 -3.37 -1.43 5.21
N GLN A 3 -4.00 -2.54 5.57
CA GLN A 3 -3.50 -3.87 5.25
C GLN A 3 -3.96 -4.21 3.83
N GLY A 4 -3.06 -4.69 2.99
CA GLY A 4 -3.42 -5.14 1.64
C GLY A 4 -2.56 -6.29 1.15
N ARG A 5 -3.12 -7.06 0.22
CA ARG A 5 -2.46 -8.16 -0.47
C ARG A 5 -2.03 -7.72 -1.86
N ILE A 6 -0.78 -7.96 -2.21
CA ILE A 6 -0.29 -7.71 -3.56
C ILE A 6 -0.84 -8.80 -4.48
N LEU A 7 -1.57 -8.39 -5.51
CA LEU A 7 -2.15 -9.30 -6.50
C LEU A 7 -1.26 -9.44 -7.73
N ALA A 8 -0.67 -8.32 -8.18
CA ALA A 8 0.17 -8.29 -9.37
C ALA A 8 1.19 -7.15 -9.30
N ARG A 9 2.33 -7.32 -9.96
CA ARG A 9 3.37 -6.29 -10.15
C ARG A 9 3.60 -6.05 -11.64
N ARG A 10 3.69 -4.78 -12.04
CA ARG A 10 4.09 -4.39 -13.40
C ARG A 10 5.02 -3.19 -13.37
N SER A 11 6.10 -3.23 -14.16
CA SER A 11 6.91 -2.06 -14.44
C SER A 11 6.24 -1.22 -15.53
N VAL A 12 6.10 0.08 -15.28
CA VAL A 12 5.50 1.05 -16.20
C VAL A 12 6.46 2.24 -16.32
N GLY A 13 7.21 2.31 -17.41
CA GLY A 13 8.27 3.30 -17.56
C GLY A 13 9.34 3.17 -16.47
N ARG A 14 9.46 4.20 -15.63
CA ARG A 14 10.42 4.25 -14.49
C ARG A 14 9.76 3.95 -13.14
N GLU A 15 8.51 3.55 -13.14
CA GLU A 15 7.73 3.27 -11.93
C GLU A 15 7.33 1.79 -11.88
N THR A 16 7.05 1.30 -10.68
CA THR A 16 6.44 0.00 -10.46
C THR A 16 5.02 0.22 -9.99
N ARG A 17 4.06 -0.41 -10.66
CA ARG A 17 2.66 -0.43 -10.26
C ARG A 17 2.32 -1.79 -9.66
N TYR A 18 1.78 -1.78 -8.45
CA TYR A 18 1.23 -2.94 -7.79
C TYR A 18 -0.30 -2.87 -7.84
N GLU A 19 -0.94 -3.96 -8.21
CA GLU A 19 -2.36 -4.17 -7.95
C GLU A 19 -2.51 -4.71 -6.53
N VAL A 20 -3.35 -4.08 -5.72
CA VAL A 20 -3.47 -4.39 -4.29
C VAL A 20 -4.92 -4.60 -3.91
N GLU A 21 -5.22 -5.72 -3.28
CA GLU A 21 -6.49 -5.95 -2.59
C GLU A 21 -6.44 -5.31 -1.20
N VAL A 22 -7.36 -4.40 -0.90
CA VAL A 22 -7.46 -3.73 0.39
C VAL A 22 -8.27 -4.60 1.35
N LYS A 23 -7.61 -5.15 2.37
CA LYS A 23 -8.23 -6.04 3.37
C LYS A 23 -8.80 -5.28 4.57
N THR A 24 -8.03 -4.35 5.12
CA THR A 24 -8.44 -3.58 6.31
C THR A 24 -7.91 -2.16 6.23
N ARG A 25 -8.75 -1.18 6.57
CA ARG A 25 -8.44 0.25 6.54
C ARG A 25 -8.23 0.74 7.98
N TYR A 26 -7.00 1.05 8.36
CA TYR A 26 -6.70 1.52 9.73
C TYR A 26 -6.77 3.04 9.87
N ARG A 27 -6.22 3.76 8.90
CA ARG A 27 -6.27 5.22 8.87
C ARG A 27 -6.49 5.69 7.45
N GLN A 28 -7.66 6.29 7.21
CA GLN A 28 -8.07 6.73 5.89
C GLN A 28 -8.08 8.26 5.83
N ARG A 29 -7.22 8.84 4.96
CA ARG A 29 -7.22 10.29 4.66
C ARG A 29 -7.82 10.61 3.29
N PHE A 30 -8.07 9.58 2.49
CA PHE A 30 -8.68 9.64 1.16
C PHE A 30 -9.40 8.30 0.91
N PRO A 31 -10.45 8.25 0.10
CA PRO A 31 -11.20 7.02 -0.14
C PRO A 31 -10.30 5.90 -0.67
N LEU A 32 -10.42 4.70 -0.10
CA LEU A 32 -9.80 3.47 -0.60
C LEU A 32 -10.89 2.48 -1.01
N VAL A 33 -10.88 2.04 -2.25
CA VAL A 33 -11.74 0.96 -2.75
C VAL A 33 -11.12 -0.41 -2.47
N SER A 34 -11.85 -1.49 -2.76
CA SER A 34 -11.38 -2.86 -2.47
C SER A 34 -10.15 -3.26 -3.30
N ARG A 35 -9.95 -2.64 -4.46
CA ARG A 35 -8.84 -2.94 -5.37
C ARG A 35 -8.21 -1.65 -5.87
N GLU A 36 -6.94 -1.47 -5.51
CA GLU A 36 -6.21 -0.23 -5.73
C GLU A 36 -4.96 -0.46 -6.59
N TYR A 37 -4.49 0.60 -7.25
CA TYR A 37 -3.19 0.60 -7.92
C TYR A 37 -2.20 1.45 -7.13
N LEU A 38 -1.22 0.77 -6.51
CA LEU A 38 -0.15 1.39 -5.75
C LEU A 38 1.08 1.61 -6.61
N TRP A 39 1.50 2.87 -6.72
CA TRP A 39 2.65 3.25 -7.53
C TRP A 39 3.88 3.50 -6.67
N VAL A 40 5.02 2.96 -7.08
CA VAL A 40 6.33 3.20 -6.48
C VAL A 40 7.22 3.85 -7.53
N PRO A 41 7.87 5.00 -7.24
CA PRO A 41 8.64 5.76 -8.22
C PRO A 41 10.03 5.14 -8.48
N ASN A 42 10.10 3.83 -8.69
CA ASN A 42 11.30 3.10 -9.01
C ASN A 42 10.99 1.76 -9.71
N THR A 43 12.04 1.10 -10.19
CA THR A 43 11.97 -0.27 -10.75
C THR A 43 12.92 -1.25 -10.05
N CYS A 44 13.63 -0.82 -9.00
CA CYS A 44 14.58 -1.63 -8.21
C CYS A 44 13.95 -2.86 -7.55
N GLY A 45 12.62 -2.93 -7.44
CA GLY A 45 11.94 -3.93 -6.60
C GLY A 45 12.02 -3.61 -5.12
N CYS A 46 12.26 -2.34 -4.77
CA CYS A 46 12.31 -1.83 -3.43
C CYS A 46 11.10 -0.89 -3.19
N PRO A 47 10.24 -1.15 -2.20
CA PRO A 47 10.30 -2.24 -1.22
C PRO A 47 10.00 -3.62 -1.83
N PRO A 48 10.48 -4.72 -1.21
CA PRO A 48 10.39 -6.09 -1.72
C PRO A 48 8.96 -6.67 -1.55
N LEU A 49 8.00 -6.03 -2.18
CA LEU A 49 6.61 -6.45 -2.24
C LEU A 49 6.46 -7.59 -3.24
N GLN A 50 6.06 -8.76 -2.74
CA GLN A 50 5.88 -9.99 -3.51
C GLN A 50 4.39 -10.23 -3.77
N GLU A 51 4.07 -10.75 -4.95
CA GLU A 51 2.71 -11.18 -5.30
C GLU A 51 2.25 -12.28 -4.32
N GLY A 52 0.96 -12.24 -3.95
CA GLY A 52 0.37 -13.08 -2.91
C GLY A 52 0.68 -12.63 -1.47
N GLY A 53 1.71 -11.80 -1.28
CA GLY A 53 2.12 -11.31 0.04
C GLY A 53 1.15 -10.30 0.63
N ASP A 54 0.94 -10.39 1.95
CA ASP A 54 0.16 -9.45 2.73
C ASP A 54 1.07 -8.43 3.41
N TYR A 55 0.69 -7.15 3.39
CA TYR A 55 1.50 -6.05 3.89
C TYR A 55 0.67 -4.98 4.60
N LEU A 56 1.27 -4.34 5.59
CA LEU A 56 0.82 -3.06 6.13
C LEU A 56 1.46 -1.93 5.32
N LEU A 57 0.62 -1.12 4.67
CA LEU A 57 1.04 -0.12 3.68
C LEU A 57 0.60 1.29 4.11
N MET A 58 1.54 2.24 4.02
CA MET A 58 1.27 3.67 4.16
C MET A 58 1.37 4.35 2.79
N ALA A 59 0.23 4.37 2.09
CA ALA A 59 0.11 5.08 0.82
C ALA A 59 -0.29 6.55 1.00
N TRP A 60 0.14 7.37 0.04
CA TRP A 60 -0.12 8.80 -0.05
C TRP A 60 -0.93 9.08 -1.31
N ARG A 61 -1.91 9.98 -1.23
CA ARG A 61 -2.59 10.45 -2.43
C ARG A 61 -1.69 11.43 -3.17
N HIS A 62 -1.47 11.18 -4.45
CA HIS A 62 -0.78 12.09 -5.34
C HIS A 62 -1.75 12.55 -6.42
N VAL A 63 -1.99 13.85 -6.44
CA VAL A 63 -2.75 14.55 -7.48
C VAL A 63 -1.77 15.46 -8.20
N ASN A 64 -1.65 15.35 -9.53
CA ASN A 64 -0.83 16.29 -10.31
C ASN A 64 -1.46 17.70 -10.32
N HIS A 65 -0.69 18.69 -10.76
CA HIS A 65 -1.14 20.08 -10.82
C HIS A 65 -2.40 20.22 -11.69
N GLU A 66 -2.46 19.51 -12.82
CA GLU A 66 -3.59 19.53 -13.76
C GLU A 66 -4.81 18.76 -13.24
N GLN A 67 -4.73 18.14 -12.05
CA GLN A 67 -5.78 17.35 -11.39
C GLN A 67 -6.32 16.15 -12.20
N THR A 68 -5.60 15.72 -13.23
CA THR A 68 -5.97 14.59 -14.10
C THR A 68 -5.47 13.24 -13.60
N LEU A 69 -4.40 13.22 -12.81
CA LEU A 69 -3.79 12.02 -12.23
C LEU A 69 -4.11 11.94 -10.75
N ASN A 70 -5.08 11.12 -10.38
CA ASN A 70 -5.39 10.82 -8.98
C ASN A 70 -4.96 9.38 -8.66
N ARG A 71 -3.77 9.23 -8.07
CA ARG A 71 -3.18 7.92 -7.79
C ARG A 71 -2.67 7.82 -6.36
N ILE A 72 -2.48 6.60 -5.89
CA ILE A 72 -1.86 6.34 -4.59
C ILE A 72 -0.39 5.96 -4.78
N LEU A 73 0.50 6.59 -4.02
CA LEU A 73 1.93 6.37 -4.06
C LEU A 73 2.40 5.71 -2.77
N LEU A 74 3.32 4.76 -2.89
CA LEU A 74 4.21 4.38 -1.81
C LEU A 74 5.54 5.10 -2.03
N ARG A 75 5.83 6.07 -1.16
CA ARG A 75 7.06 6.86 -1.23
C ARG A 75 8.28 5.96 -1.00
N PRO A 76 9.48 6.32 -1.49
CA PRO A 76 10.71 5.55 -1.25
C PRO A 76 11.04 5.36 0.24
N ASP A 77 10.73 6.37 1.07
CA ASP A 77 10.84 6.37 2.53
C ASP A 77 9.52 5.91 3.21
N GLY A 78 8.57 5.42 2.42
CA GLY A 78 7.25 5.02 2.86
C GLY A 78 7.28 3.74 3.67
N TYR A 79 6.27 3.59 4.54
CA TYR A 79 6.15 2.40 5.36
C TYR A 79 5.47 1.27 4.58
N ALA A 80 6.21 0.18 4.37
CA ALA A 80 5.71 -1.09 3.86
C ALA A 80 6.33 -2.21 4.66
N ARG A 81 5.50 -3.00 5.35
CA ARG A 81 5.95 -4.08 6.23
C ARG A 81 5.14 -5.34 5.96
N PRO A 82 5.76 -6.53 5.87
CA PRO A 82 5.04 -7.79 5.79
C PRO A 82 4.02 -7.93 6.93
N TRP A 83 2.85 -8.46 6.61
CA TRP A 83 1.84 -8.81 7.59
C TRP A 83 2.12 -10.22 8.10
N THR A 84 2.50 -10.35 9.37
CA THR A 84 2.70 -11.65 10.01
C THR A 84 1.70 -11.85 11.16
N PRO A 85 1.58 -13.07 11.73
CA PRO A 85 0.77 -13.29 12.92
C PRO A 85 1.11 -12.38 14.09
N ARG A 86 2.36 -11.89 14.18
CA ARG A 86 2.78 -10.92 15.19
C ARG A 86 2.10 -9.56 14.99
N GLU A 87 2.08 -9.04 13.77
CA GLU A 87 1.38 -7.79 13.45
C GLU A 87 -0.12 -7.91 13.72
N GLU A 88 -0.73 -9.04 13.40
CA GLU A 88 -2.13 -9.35 13.71
C GLU A 88 -2.40 -9.24 15.23
N GLN A 89 -1.56 -9.85 16.07
CA GLN A 89 -1.69 -9.77 17.52
C GLN A 89 -1.50 -8.35 18.05
N LEU A 90 -0.51 -7.61 17.54
CA LEU A 90 -0.26 -6.23 17.94
C LEU A 90 -1.47 -5.33 17.64
N VAL A 91 -2.07 -5.48 16.46
CA VAL A 91 -3.24 -4.70 16.06
C VAL A 91 -4.47 -5.09 16.90
N ARG A 92 -4.72 -6.38 17.11
CA ARG A 92 -5.82 -6.84 17.98
C ARG A 92 -5.65 -6.36 19.43
N GLY A 93 -4.42 -6.37 19.93
CA GLY A 93 -4.09 -5.85 21.26
C GLY A 93 -4.37 -4.35 21.36
N ALA A 94 -3.88 -3.57 20.41
CA ALA A 94 -4.10 -2.12 20.37
C ALA A 94 -5.59 -1.75 20.29
N ALA A 95 -6.37 -2.51 19.50
CA ALA A 95 -7.81 -2.29 19.38
C ALA A 95 -8.59 -2.53 20.69
N ARG A 96 -8.06 -3.36 21.61
CA ARG A 96 -8.68 -3.61 22.93
C ARG A 96 -8.36 -2.53 23.96
N SER A 97 -7.33 -1.73 23.72
CA SER A 97 -6.87 -0.65 24.62
C SER A 97 -7.27 0.75 24.15
N CYS A 98 -8.10 0.84 23.11
CA CYS A 98 -8.64 2.09 22.57
C CYS A 98 -9.89 2.55 23.32
#